data_AF-A0A2A5SF17-F1
#
_entry.id   AF-A0A2A5SF17-F1
#
_cell.length_a   1.000
_cell.length_b   1.000
_cell.length_c   1.000
_cell.angle_alpha   90.00
_cell.angle_beta   90.00
_cell.angle_gamma   90.00
#
_symmetry.space_group_name_H-M   'P 1'
#
loop_
_entity.id
_entity.type
_entity.pdbx_description
1 polymer ?
#
loop_
_entity_poly.entity_id
_entity_poly.type
_entity_poly.pdbx_seq_one_letter_code
_entity_poly.pdbx_strand_id
1 'polypeptide(L)'
;MFIKPLASGKFRYYLKFYDDKKEIWKQVSCTMNTRSREAKREAEKRLSKKIDNYFENEYSLILDSNKIKVKYVYEEWQSYRKQELRSSTWVVENEYMRKFLNEFGNMNLKNINSQSLQKFLISLNWTHKSKKH
;
A
#
# COMPACT_ATOMS: atom_id res chain seq x y z
N MET A 1 -9.82 14.90 -19.44
CA MET A 1 -9.73 16.16 -18.68
C MET A 1 -10.93 17.04 -19.05
N PHE A 2 -11.60 17.64 -18.05
CA PHE A 2 -12.79 18.49 -18.23
C PHE A 2 -12.44 19.96 -17.92
N ILE A 3 -13.03 20.93 -18.64
CA ILE A 3 -12.75 22.36 -18.45
C ILE A 3 -14.06 23.10 -18.22
N LYS A 4 -14.14 23.88 -17.13
CA LYS A 4 -15.29 24.72 -16.78
C LYS A 4 -14.87 26.20 -16.73
N PRO A 5 -15.52 27.11 -17.48
CA PRO A 5 -15.31 28.54 -17.30
C PRO A 5 -15.84 29.00 -15.92
N LEU A 6 -15.19 30.00 -15.34
CA LEU A 6 -15.57 30.62 -14.07
C LEU A 6 -16.12 32.03 -14.32
N ALA A 7 -16.95 32.53 -13.41
CA ALA A 7 -17.47 33.90 -13.47
C ALA A 7 -16.36 34.97 -13.47
N SER A 8 -15.17 34.64 -12.96
CA SER A 8 -13.98 35.50 -12.96
C SER A 8 -13.26 35.58 -14.31
N GLY A 9 -13.76 34.95 -15.37
CA GLY A 9 -13.10 34.86 -16.68
C GLY A 9 -11.98 33.82 -16.77
N LYS A 10 -11.63 33.18 -15.65
CA LYS A 10 -10.65 32.08 -15.59
C LYS A 10 -11.28 30.73 -15.95
N PHE A 11 -10.44 29.72 -16.15
CA PHE A 11 -10.86 28.36 -16.51
C PHE A 11 -10.39 27.35 -15.47
N ARG A 12 -11.32 26.54 -14.96
CA ARG A 12 -11.01 25.43 -14.05
C ARG A 12 -10.91 24.13 -14.81
N TYR A 13 -9.78 23.45 -14.67
CA TYR A 13 -9.47 22.17 -15.26
C TYR A 13 -9.66 21.08 -14.21
N TYR A 14 -10.26 19.97 -14.60
CA TYR A 14 -10.53 18.81 -13.75
C TYR A 14 -10.00 17.54 -14.41
N LEU A 15 -9.37 16.69 -13.60
CA LEU A 15 -8.95 15.36 -14.00
C LEU A 15 -9.46 14.35 -12.98
N LYS A 16 -10.20 13.35 -13.46
CA LYS A 16 -10.59 12.21 -12.64
C LYS A 16 -9.48 11.17 -12.68
N PHE A 17 -9.28 10.48 -11.57
CA PHE A 17 -8.39 9.34 -11.46
C PHE A 17 -9.04 8.31 -10.53
N TYR A 18 -8.66 7.05 -10.70
CA TYR A 18 -9.17 5.95 -9.88
C TYR A 18 -8.12 5.58 -8.85
N ASP A 19 -8.56 5.31 -7.62
CA ASP A 19 -7.71 4.83 -6.54
C ASP A 19 -7.97 3.34 -6.34
N ASP A 20 -7.13 2.49 -6.95
CA ASP A 20 -7.32 1.04 -6.95
C ASP A 20 -7.36 0.43 -5.55
N LYS A 21 -6.62 1.01 -4.60
CA LYS A 21 -6.55 0.47 -3.22
C LYS A 21 -7.80 0.76 -2.40
N LYS A 22 -8.53 1.82 -2.75
CA LYS A 22 -9.77 2.21 -2.07
C LYS A 22 -11.02 1.92 -2.90
N GLU A 23 -10.84 1.47 -4.13
CA GLU A 23 -11.91 1.20 -5.10
C GLU A 23 -12.85 2.40 -5.33
N ILE A 24 -12.29 3.63 -5.34
CA ILE A 24 -13.07 4.86 -5.49
C ILE A 24 -12.54 5.77 -6.58
N TRP A 25 -13.46 6.44 -7.27
CA TRP A 25 -13.15 7.52 -8.20
C TRP A 25 -12.90 8.83 -7.46
N LYS A 26 -11.78 9.48 -7.76
CA LYS A 26 -11.41 10.80 -7.24
C LYS A 26 -11.25 11.82 -8.36
N GLN A 27 -11.18 13.10 -7.98
CA GLN A 27 -11.01 14.21 -8.91
C GLN A 27 -10.07 15.27 -8.34
N VAL A 28 -9.12 15.71 -9.16
CA VAL A 28 -8.28 16.89 -8.88
C VAL A 28 -8.68 18.05 -9.79
N SER A 29 -8.42 19.27 -9.33
CA SER A 29 -8.63 20.47 -10.15
C SER A 29 -7.53 21.53 -10.00
N CYS A 30 -7.40 22.37 -11.02
CA CYS A 30 -6.53 23.54 -11.05
C CYS A 30 -7.20 24.66 -11.86
N THR A 31 -6.80 25.91 -11.65
CA THR A 31 -7.36 27.07 -12.36
C THR A 31 -6.28 27.74 -13.18
N MET A 32 -6.57 28.02 -14.46
CA MET A 32 -5.70 28.75 -15.38
C MET A 32 -6.40 30.00 -15.90
N ASN A 33 -5.63 30.98 -16.34
CA ASN A 33 -6.18 32.24 -16.85
C ASN A 33 -6.73 32.11 -18.29
N THR A 34 -6.24 31.15 -19.08
CA THR A 34 -6.62 31.00 -20.49
C THR A 34 -6.98 29.54 -20.84
N ARG A 35 -7.55 29.35 -22.04
CA ARG A 35 -7.78 28.03 -22.67
C ARG A 35 -6.73 27.66 -23.72
N SER A 36 -5.61 28.37 -23.77
CA SER A 36 -4.60 28.12 -24.78
C SER A 36 -4.02 26.70 -24.66
N ARG A 37 -3.40 26.21 -25.73
CA ARG A 37 -2.79 24.87 -25.74
C ARG A 37 -1.68 24.74 -24.69
N GLU A 38 -0.96 25.82 -24.46
CA GLU A 38 0.09 25.95 -23.46
C GLU A 38 -0.51 25.87 -22.05
N ALA A 39 -1.56 26.65 -21.78
CA ALA A 39 -2.26 26.63 -20.49
C ALA A 39 -2.88 25.25 -20.20
N LYS A 40 -3.40 24.57 -21.24
CA LYS A 40 -3.90 23.19 -21.12
C LYS A 40 -2.78 22.21 -20.74
N ARG A 41 -1.62 22.28 -21.41
CA ARG A 41 -0.46 21.44 -21.10
C ARG A 41 0.09 21.68 -19.70
N GLU A 42 0.14 22.94 -19.27
CA GLU A 42 0.54 23.29 -17.92
C GLU A 42 -0.47 22.79 -16.87
N ALA A 43 -1.77 22.90 -17.16
CA ALA A 43 -2.83 22.34 -16.31
C ALA A 43 -2.68 20.84 -16.16
N GLU A 44 -2.44 20.10 -17.25
CA GLU A 44 -2.20 18.64 -17.24
C GLU A 44 -1.01 18.31 -16.33
N LYS A 45 0.14 18.97 -16.49
CA LYS A 45 1.31 18.77 -15.62
C LYS A 45 0.99 19.02 -14.14
N ARG A 46 0.28 20.11 -13.83
CA ARG A 46 -0.12 20.45 -12.45
C ARG A 46 -1.07 19.42 -11.86
N LEU A 47 -2.02 18.91 -12.65
CA LEU A 47 -2.98 17.90 -12.21
C LEU A 47 -2.31 16.54 -12.02
N SER A 48 -1.44 16.12 -12.92
CA SER A 48 -0.62 14.90 -12.75
C SER A 48 0.19 14.97 -11.46
N LYS A 49 0.93 16.06 -11.23
CA LYS A 49 1.70 16.23 -9.99
C LYS A 49 0.82 16.19 -8.73
N LYS A 50 -0.42 16.70 -8.79
CA LYS A 50 -1.37 16.59 -7.66
C LYS A 50 -1.81 15.15 -7.41
N ILE A 51 -1.95 14.35 -8.47
CA ILE A 51 -2.28 12.92 -8.36
C ILE A 51 -1.09 12.15 -7.78
N ASP A 52 0.12 12.40 -8.30
CA ASP A 52 1.35 11.77 -7.80
C ASP A 52 1.54 12.09 -6.30
N ASN A 53 1.44 13.36 -5.93
CA ASN A 53 1.50 13.79 -4.53
C ASN A 53 0.37 13.19 -3.68
N TYR A 54 -0.81 12.94 -4.24
CA TYR A 54 -1.89 12.27 -3.51
C TYR A 54 -1.47 10.84 -3.17
N PHE A 55 -0.98 10.07 -4.15
CA PHE A 55 -0.51 8.71 -3.92
C PHE A 55 0.70 8.66 -2.99
N GLU A 56 1.66 9.58 -3.14
CA GLU A 56 2.79 9.70 -2.23
C GLU A 56 2.32 9.98 -0.81
N ASN A 57 1.45 10.96 -0.57
CA ASN A 57 1.01 11.27 0.80
C ASN A 57 0.16 10.15 1.40
N GLU A 58 -0.80 9.63 0.64
CA GLU A 58 -1.75 8.62 1.10
C GLU A 58 -1.07 7.26 1.35
N TYR A 59 -0.10 6.90 0.51
CA TYR A 59 0.57 5.59 0.55
C TYR A 59 2.05 5.67 0.95
N SER A 60 2.56 6.84 1.35
CA SER A 60 3.91 6.98 1.95
C SER A 60 4.08 6.15 3.22
N LEU A 61 2.98 5.77 3.90
CA LEU A 61 3.01 4.82 5.00
C LEU A 61 3.57 3.45 4.58
N ILE A 62 3.51 3.10 3.30
CA ILE A 62 4.11 1.87 2.74
C ILE A 62 5.63 2.00 2.58
N LEU A 63 6.15 3.23 2.49
CA LEU A 63 7.60 3.50 2.39
C LEU A 63 8.25 3.72 3.77
N ASP A 64 7.49 4.10 4.78
CA ASP A 64 7.99 4.21 6.15
C ASP A 64 7.89 2.85 6.85
N SER A 65 8.74 1.89 6.42
CA SER A 65 8.88 0.57 7.05
C SER A 65 9.16 0.62 8.57
N ASN A 66 9.48 1.81 9.10
CA ASN A 66 9.54 2.09 10.53
C ASN A 66 8.16 2.07 11.23
N LYS A 67 7.04 2.18 10.51
CA LYS A 67 5.67 2.27 11.08
C LYS A 67 4.78 1.08 10.71
N ILE A 68 5.20 0.26 9.74
CA ILE A 68 4.44 -0.90 9.31
C ILE A 68 4.70 -2.05 10.28
N LYS A 69 3.64 -2.51 10.95
CA LYS A 69 3.70 -3.70 11.80
C LYS A 69 3.66 -4.97 10.98
N VAL A 70 4.39 -5.98 11.42
CA VAL A 70 4.50 -7.30 10.77
C VAL A 70 3.15 -7.95 10.56
N LYS A 71 2.23 -7.82 11.53
CA LYS A 71 0.87 -8.38 11.43
C LYS A 71 0.08 -7.85 10.23
N TYR A 72 0.22 -6.56 9.90
CA TYR A 72 -0.53 -5.96 8.80
C TYR A 72 -0.02 -6.47 7.44
N VAL A 73 1.30 -6.63 7.31
CA VAL A 73 1.91 -7.24 6.12
C VAL A 73 1.45 -8.69 5.98
N TYR A 74 1.40 -9.43 7.09
CA TYR A 74 0.93 -10.81 7.08
C TYR A 74 -0.54 -10.89 6.66
N GLU A 75 -1.43 -10.09 7.26
CA GLU A 75 -2.87 -10.07 6.93
C GLU A 75 -3.12 -9.74 5.44
N GLU A 76 -2.38 -8.77 4.88
CA GLU A 76 -2.47 -8.42 3.46
C GLU A 76 -2.03 -9.59 2.57
N TRP A 77 -0.86 -10.18 2.83
CA TRP A 77 -0.37 -11.35 2.10
C TRP A 77 -1.31 -12.55 2.23
N GLN A 78 -1.88 -12.74 3.43
CA GLN A 78 -2.79 -13.80 3.79
C GLN A 78 -4.06 -13.77 2.90
N SER A 79 -4.54 -12.59 2.51
CA SER A 79 -5.69 -12.45 1.60
C SER A 79 -5.47 -13.09 0.22
N TYR A 80 -4.24 -13.03 -0.31
CA TYR A 80 -3.85 -13.68 -1.56
C TYR A 80 -3.57 -15.17 -1.35
N ARG A 81 -2.81 -15.50 -0.30
CA ARG A 81 -2.40 -16.88 0.00
C ARG A 81 -3.58 -17.83 0.22
N LYS A 82 -4.67 -17.32 0.82
CA LYS A 82 -5.90 -18.10 1.03
C LYS A 82 -6.53 -18.58 -0.27
N GLN A 83 -6.38 -17.85 -1.37
CA GLN A 83 -6.97 -18.19 -2.67
C GLN A 83 -6.22 -19.33 -3.37
N GLU A 84 -4.93 -19.51 -3.04
CA GLU A 84 -4.05 -20.51 -3.65
C GLU A 84 -4.15 -21.89 -2.98
N LEU A 85 -4.58 -21.93 -1.71
CA LEU A 85 -4.48 -23.11 -0.86
C LEU A 85 -5.82 -23.81 -0.61
N ARG A 86 -5.75 -25.12 -0.39
CA ARG A 86 -6.87 -25.88 0.19
C ARG A 86 -7.12 -25.42 1.63
N SER A 87 -8.39 -25.45 2.04
CA SER A 87 -8.80 -24.98 3.38
C SER A 87 -8.11 -25.72 4.53
N SER A 88 -7.79 -27.01 4.38
CA SER A 88 -7.07 -27.77 5.41
C SER A 88 -5.62 -27.32 5.55
N THR A 89 -4.91 -27.12 4.43
CA THR A 89 -3.54 -26.59 4.42
C THR A 89 -3.49 -25.19 5.01
N TRP A 90 -4.48 -24.36 4.69
CA TRP A 90 -4.62 -23.01 5.21
C TRP A 90 -4.65 -22.95 6.74
N VAL A 91 -5.47 -23.80 7.37
CA VAL A 91 -5.61 -23.86 8.83
C VAL A 91 -4.27 -24.25 9.48
N VAL A 92 -3.58 -25.23 8.90
CA VAL A 92 -2.27 -25.69 9.40
C VAL A 92 -1.22 -24.58 9.27
N GLU A 93 -1.15 -23.88 8.14
CA GLU A 93 -0.20 -22.80 7.90
C GLU A 93 -0.42 -21.63 8.88
N ASN A 94 -1.68 -21.22 9.11
CA ASN A 94 -2.01 -20.19 10.09
C ASN A 94 -1.61 -20.59 11.52
N GLU A 95 -1.77 -21.85 11.89
CA GLU A 95 -1.39 -22.32 13.23
C GLU A 95 0.12 -22.26 13.44
N TYR A 96 0.92 -22.56 12.41
CA TYR A 96 2.37 -22.36 12.46
C TYR A 96 2.74 -20.88 12.58
N MET A 97 2.07 -20.01 11.81
CA MET A 97 2.35 -18.57 11.82
C MET A 97 1.88 -17.88 13.10
N ARG A 98 0.92 -18.44 13.84
CA ARG A 98 0.42 -17.89 15.10
C ARG A 98 1.53 -17.61 16.11
N LYS A 99 2.48 -18.54 16.27
CA LYS A 99 3.63 -18.35 17.20
C LYS A 99 4.52 -17.19 16.76
N PHE A 100 4.80 -17.10 15.45
CA PHE A 100 5.58 -16.01 14.89
C PHE A 100 4.89 -14.66 15.09
N LEU A 101 3.58 -14.58 14.82
CA LEU A 101 2.81 -13.35 14.97
C LEU A 101 2.65 -12.92 16.43
N ASN A 102 2.59 -13.86 17.37
CA ASN A 102 2.59 -13.53 18.79
C ASN A 102 3.89 -12.84 19.23
N GLU A 103 5.03 -13.25 18.66
CA GLU A 103 6.34 -12.69 19.02
C GLU A 103 6.67 -11.42 18.21
N PHE A 104 6.44 -11.44 16.90
CA PHE A 104 6.88 -10.36 15.99
C PHE A 104 5.74 -9.49 15.47
N GLY A 105 4.48 -9.89 15.58
CA GLY A 105 3.36 -9.27 14.88
C GLY A 105 3.15 -7.79 15.20
N ASN A 106 3.45 -7.37 16.43
CA ASN A 106 3.35 -5.97 16.84
C ASN A 106 4.64 -5.16 16.61
N MET A 107 5.74 -5.81 16.22
CA MET A 107 6.99 -5.13 15.88
C MET A 107 6.88 -4.47 14.50
N ASN A 108 7.62 -3.39 14.32
CA ASN A 108 7.77 -2.77 13.01
C ASN A 108 8.65 -3.67 12.13
N LEU A 109 8.34 -3.77 10.85
CA LEU A 109 9.02 -4.67 9.91
C LEU A 109 10.54 -4.45 9.90
N LYS A 110 10.98 -3.18 9.94
CA LYS A 110 12.41 -2.82 9.97
C LYS A 110 13.15 -3.33 11.22
N ASN A 111 12.44 -3.56 12.32
CA ASN A 111 13.06 -4.00 13.57
C ASN A 111 13.30 -5.51 13.62
N ILE A 112 12.73 -6.27 12.67
CA ILE A 112 13.08 -7.67 12.49
C ILE A 112 14.50 -7.74 11.92
N ASN A 113 15.38 -8.45 12.63
CA ASN A 113 16.74 -8.71 12.17
C ASN A 113 17.04 -10.21 12.20
N SER A 114 18.08 -10.62 11.47
CA SER A 114 18.46 -12.03 11.32
C SER A 114 18.73 -12.71 12.67
N GLN A 115 19.29 -11.99 13.65
CA GLN A 115 19.59 -12.54 14.97
C GLN A 115 18.31 -12.87 15.76
N SER A 116 17.31 -11.99 15.72
CA SER A 116 16.01 -12.20 16.34
C SER A 116 15.26 -13.38 15.71
N LEU A 117 15.28 -13.48 14.38
CA LEU A 117 14.70 -14.61 13.65
C LEU A 117 15.43 -15.92 13.97
N GLN A 118 16.75 -15.92 14.03
CA GLN A 118 17.53 -17.10 14.37
C GLN A 118 17.21 -17.61 15.78
N LYS A 119 17.13 -16.69 16.77
CA LYS A 119 16.75 -17.05 18.15
C LYS A 119 15.34 -17.66 18.20
N PHE A 120 14.39 -17.08 17.46
CA PHE A 120 13.05 -17.62 17.34
C PHE A 120 13.06 -19.04 16.73
N LEU A 121 13.74 -19.24 15.60
CA LEU A 121 13.81 -20.56 14.97
C LEU A 121 14.44 -21.63 15.86
N ILE A 122 15.41 -21.25 16.70
CA ILE A 122 16.01 -22.14 17.70
C ILE A 122 15.02 -22.44 18.84
N SER A 123 14.28 -21.43 19.33
CA SER A 123 13.35 -21.58 20.46
C SER A 123 12.16 -22.51 20.15
N LEU A 124 11.81 -22.66 18.87
CA LEU A 124 10.71 -23.51 18.44
C LEU A 124 10.94 -25.02 18.68
N ASN A 125 12.16 -25.45 19.07
CA ASN A 125 12.51 -26.84 19.39
C ASN A 125 11.98 -27.86 18.36
N TRP A 126 12.03 -27.48 17.09
CA TRP A 126 11.55 -28.31 15.99
C TRP A 126 12.41 -29.55 15.79
N THR A 127 11.78 -30.73 15.79
CA THR A 127 12.39 -32.00 15.39
C THR A 127 12.93 -31.94 13.97
N HIS A 128 14.08 -32.56 13.70
CA HIS A 128 14.81 -32.52 12.42
C HIS A 128 13.98 -32.76 11.14
N LYS A 129 12.82 -33.44 11.23
CA LYS A 129 11.89 -33.67 10.11
C LYS A 129 11.20 -32.40 9.58
N SER A 130 11.00 -31.36 10.40
CA SER A 130 10.39 -30.10 9.95
C SER A 130 11.39 -29.04 9.47
N LYS A 131 12.70 -29.34 9.52
CA LYS A 131 13.79 -28.47 9.02
C LYS A 131 14.25 -28.82 7.60
N LYS A 132 13.80 -29.94 7.04
CA LYS A 132 14.12 -30.39 5.69
C LYS A 132 12.87 -30.30 4.82
N HIS A 133 12.55 -29.12 4.31
CA HIS A 133 11.84 -28.92 3.05
C HIS A 133 12.23 -27.55 2.50
#